data_AF-A0A7I0J6E7-F1
#
_entry.id   AF-A0A7I0J6E7-F1
#
_cell.length_a   1.000
_cell.length_b   1.000
_cell.length_c   1.000
_cell.angle_alpha   90.00
_cell.angle_beta   90.00
_cell.angle_gamma   90.00
#
_symmetry.space_group_name_H-M   'P 1'
#
loop_
_entity.id
_entity.type
_entity.pdbx_description
1 polymer ?
#
loop_
_entity_poly.entity_id
_entity_poly.type
_entity_poly.pdbx_seq_one_letter_code
_entity_poly.pdbx_strand_id
1 'polypeptide(L)'
;HADGRTMMFSVTALSDGKRLLTYYDVTDVKRRDAEIERANAKTAETFTNLRLMVDSMPIGVVVLDADLKTEVINRAFYDFWQIDLRRAAVGCGFREL
;
A
#
# COMPACT_ATOMS: atom_id res chain seq x y z
N HIS A 1 17.18 24.76 22.65
CA HIS A 1 15.97 23.96 22.39
C HIS A 1 15.44 24.35 21.03
N ALA A 2 15.50 23.46 20.03
CA ALA A 2 14.74 23.65 18.80
C ALA A 2 13.27 23.38 19.12
N ASP A 3 12.37 24.29 18.79
CA ASP A 3 10.95 24.26 19.18
C ASP A 3 10.10 23.18 18.46
N GLY A 4 10.75 22.25 17.75
CA GLY A 4 10.10 21.19 16.99
C GLY A 4 9.49 21.64 15.66
N ARG A 5 9.70 22.89 15.24
CA ARG A 5 9.15 23.39 13.97
C ARG A 5 9.97 22.96 12.77
N THR A 6 9.26 22.60 11.70
CA THR A 6 9.83 22.38 10.37
C THR A 6 9.56 23.61 9.52
N MET A 7 10.61 24.33 9.15
CA MET A 7 10.51 25.52 8.32
C MET A 7 10.88 25.17 6.87
N MET A 8 9.98 25.48 5.95
CA MET A 8 10.29 25.56 4.52
C MET A 8 10.66 26.99 4.20
N PHE A 9 11.78 27.19 3.49
CA PHE A 9 12.11 28.49 2.93
C PHE A 9 12.23 28.42 1.42
N SER A 10 11.81 29.48 0.74
CA SER A 10 12.02 29.66 -0.69
C SER A 10 12.78 30.95 -0.92
N VAL A 11 13.74 30.91 -1.85
CA VAL A 11 14.55 32.07 -2.23
C VAL A 11 14.31 32.37 -3.70
N THR A 12 13.76 33.54 -3.98
CA THR A 12 13.54 34.02 -5.34
C THR A 12 14.45 35.21 -5.60
N ALA A 13 15.29 35.13 -6.64
CA ALA A 13 16.07 36.27 -7.08
C ALA A 13 15.17 37.29 -7.79
N LEU A 14 15.32 38.57 -7.43
CA LEU A 14 14.61 39.68 -8.06
C LEU A 14 15.56 40.43 -9.01
N SER A 15 14.99 41.20 -9.93
CA SER A 15 15.77 42.22 -10.66
C SER A 15 16.40 43.19 -9.65
N ASP A 16 17.55 43.80 -10.00
CA ASP A 16 18.38 44.62 -9.10
C ASP A 16 19.18 43.81 -8.04
N GLY A 17 19.41 42.51 -8.26
CA GLY A 17 20.28 41.69 -7.40
C GLY A 17 19.74 41.41 -6.00
N LYS A 18 18.51 41.82 -5.71
CA LYS A 18 17.79 41.57 -4.47
C LYS A 18 17.30 40.12 -4.42
N ARG A 19 17.08 39.60 -3.20
CA ARG A 19 16.50 38.27 -2.99
C ARG A 19 15.27 38.40 -2.11
N LEU A 20 14.18 37.77 -2.51
CA LEU A 20 13.01 37.54 -1.67
C LEU A 20 13.19 36.22 -0.95
N LEU A 21 13.16 36.25 0.39
CA LEU A 21 13.14 35.06 1.23
C LEU A 21 11.76 34.93 1.84
N THR A 22 11.11 33.79 1.61
CA THR A 22 9.85 33.48 2.27
C THR A 22 10.03 32.28 3.18
N TYR A 23 9.51 32.38 4.40
CA TYR A 23 9.54 31.33 5.41
C TYR A 23 8.11 30.85 5.68
N TYR A 24 7.90 29.54 5.64
CA TYR A 24 6.64 28.88 5.96
C TYR A 24 6.90 27.82 7.02
N ASP A 25 6.13 27.84 8.11
CA ASP A 25 6.07 26.71 9.03
C ASP A 25 5.22 25.61 8.38
N VAL A 26 5.84 24.45 8.13
CA VAL A 26 5.21 23.28 7.51
C VAL A 26 5.13 22.10 8.47
N THR A 27 5.28 22.34 9.78
CA THR A 27 5.29 21.29 10.81
C THR A 27 4.04 20.43 10.76
N ASP A 28 2.86 21.07 10.70
CA ASP A 28 1.58 20.36 10.70
C ASP A 28 1.35 19.56 9.42
N VAL A 29 1.78 20.09 8.27
CA VAL A 29 1.69 19.40 6.97
C VAL A 29 2.56 18.15 7.01
N LYS A 30 3.81 18.27 7.43
CA LYS A 30 4.74 17.13 7.53
C LYS A 30 4.29 16.08 8.54
N ARG A 31 3.66 16.49 9.64
CA ARG A 31 3.10 15.55 10.63
C ARG A 31 1.95 14.75 10.04
N ARG A 32 1.01 15.41 9.36
CA ARG A 32 -0.11 14.74 8.69
C ARG A 32 0.36 13.79 7.60
N ASP A 33 1.31 14.21 6.77
CA ASP A 33 1.91 13.34 5.74
C ASP A 33 2.51 12.08 6.38
N ALA A 34 3.28 12.22 7.45
CA ALA A 34 3.87 11.09 8.15
C ALA A 34 2.83 10.18 8.82
N GLU A 35 1.73 10.73 9.33
CA GLU A 35 0.61 9.95 9.87
C GLU A 35 -0.10 9.13 8.79
N ILE A 36 -0.36 9.72 7.62
CA ILE A 36 -0.95 9.04 6.46
C ILE A 36 -0.03 7.90 6.00
N GLU A 37 1.26 8.17 5.83
CA GLU A 37 2.23 7.14 5.42
C GLU A 37 2.30 5.97 6.41
N ARG A 38 2.28 6.26 7.72
CA ARG A 38 2.24 5.21 8.76
C ARG A 38 0.95 4.40 8.71
N ALA A 39 -0.19 5.04 8.51
CA ALA A 39 -1.48 4.35 8.39
C ALA A 39 -1.51 3.43 7.16
N ASN A 40 -0.99 3.91 6.03
CA ASN A 40 -0.86 3.12 4.81
C ASN A 40 0.08 1.92 5.00
N ALA A 41 1.25 2.14 5.59
CA ALA A 41 2.21 1.08 5.89
C ALA A 41 1.61 0.02 6.82
N LYS A 42 0.87 0.42 7.85
CA LYS A 42 0.21 -0.51 8.77
C LYS A 42 -0.86 -1.36 8.08
N THR A 43 -1.58 -0.74 7.15
CA THR A 43 -2.60 -1.44 6.34
C THR A 43 -1.93 -2.48 5.44
N ALA A 44 -0.86 -2.12 4.73
CA ALA A 44 -0.11 -3.04 3.87
C ALA A 44 0.51 -4.22 4.65
N GLU A 45 1.06 -3.96 5.84
CA GLU A 45 1.57 -5.01 6.74
C GLU A 45 0.46 -5.98 7.14
N THR A 46 -0.72 -5.45 7.50
CA THR A 46 -1.87 -6.27 7.91
C THR A 46 -2.33 -7.18 6.78
N PHE A 47 -2.45 -6.66 5.55
CA PHE A 47 -2.79 -7.48 4.38
C PHE A 47 -1.74 -8.56 4.10
N THR A 48 -0.45 -8.23 4.23
CA THR A 48 0.64 -9.19 4.03
C THR A 48 0.56 -10.33 5.05
N ASN A 49 0.34 -10.02 6.33
CA ASN A 49 0.20 -11.01 7.38
C ASN A 49 -1.02 -11.92 7.17
N LEU A 50 -2.17 -11.35 6.77
CA LEU A 50 -3.35 -12.14 6.43
C LEU A 50 -3.09 -13.10 5.27
N ARG A 51 -2.38 -12.65 4.23
CA ARG A 51 -2.01 -13.50 3.10
C ARG A 51 -1.11 -14.67 3.51
N LEU A 52 -0.08 -14.40 4.33
CA LEU A 52 0.81 -15.44 4.85
C LEU A 52 0.07 -16.45 5.74
N MET A 53 -0.88 -15.99 6.55
CA MET A 53 -1.73 -16.86 7.37
C MET A 53 -2.57 -17.78 6.47
N VAL A 54 -3.25 -17.21 5.47
CA VAL A 54 -4.05 -17.96 4.50
C VAL A 54 -3.17 -18.97 3.78
N ASP A 55 -2.00 -18.58 3.28
CA ASP A 55 -1.06 -19.46 2.58
C ASP A 55 -0.57 -20.65 3.43
N SER A 56 -0.53 -20.51 4.76
CA SER A 56 -0.13 -21.59 5.67
C SER A 56 -1.25 -22.57 6.05
N MET A 57 -2.51 -22.27 5.70
CA MET A 57 -3.64 -23.13 6.04
C MET A 57 -3.62 -24.41 5.21
N PRO A 58 -3.85 -25.59 5.83
CA PRO A 58 -3.94 -26.88 5.12
C PRO A 58 -5.32 -27.07 4.46
N ILE A 59 -6.01 -25.98 4.11
CA ILE A 59 -7.34 -25.98 3.47
C ILE A 59 -7.23 -25.05 2.26
N GLY A 60 -7.74 -25.51 1.11
CA GLY A 60 -7.80 -24.68 -0.09
C GLY A 60 -8.74 -23.49 0.12
N VAL A 61 -8.22 -22.28 0.01
CA VAL A 61 -8.99 -21.03 0.12
C VAL A 61 -8.99 -20.33 -1.23
N VAL A 62 -10.17 -19.94 -1.70
CA VAL A 62 -10.38 -19.05 -2.84
C VAL A 62 -11.30 -17.91 -2.41
N VAL A 63 -10.92 -16.66 -2.71
CA VAL A 63 -11.74 -15.46 -2.51
C VAL A 63 -12.04 -14.89 -3.89
N LEU A 64 -13.31 -14.59 -4.12
CA LEU A 64 -13.79 -14.05 -5.39
C LEU A 64 -14.36 -12.64 -5.19
N ASP A 65 -14.22 -11.79 -6.22
CA ASP A 65 -14.91 -10.51 -6.29
C ASP A 65 -16.39 -10.66 -6.68
N ALA A 66 -17.09 -9.53 -6.82
CA ALA A 66 -18.50 -9.48 -7.21
C ALA A 66 -18.77 -10.06 -8.63
N ASP A 67 -17.75 -10.10 -9.49
CA ASP A 67 -17.81 -10.64 -10.86
C ASP A 67 -17.33 -12.10 -10.92
N LEU A 68 -17.16 -12.77 -9.77
CA LEU A 68 -16.63 -14.13 -9.63
C LEU A 68 -15.18 -14.30 -10.15
N LYS A 69 -14.39 -13.24 -10.17
CA LYS A 69 -12.95 -13.34 -10.47
C LYS A 69 -12.16 -13.56 -9.20
N THR A 70 -11.07 -14.31 -9.32
CA THR A 70 -10.24 -14.71 -8.18
C THR A 70 -9.41 -13.54 -7.65
N GLU A 71 -9.62 -13.11 -6.42
CA GLU A 71 -8.80 -12.10 -5.73
C GLU A 71 -7.67 -12.74 -4.89
N VAL A 72 -7.97 -13.85 -4.23
CA VAL A 72 -7.01 -14.58 -3.40
C VAL A 72 -7.17 -16.08 -3.67
N ILE A 73 -6.04 -16.77 -3.80
CA ILE A 73 -5.99 -18.22 -3.94
C ILE A 73 -4.74 -18.73 -3.23
N ASN A 74 -4.93 -19.62 -2.25
CA ASN A 74 -3.85 -20.23 -1.48
C ASN A 74 -3.22 -21.40 -2.28
N ARG A 75 -1.90 -21.60 -2.14
CA ARG A 75 -1.17 -22.81 -2.55
C ARG A 75 -1.90 -24.12 -2.27
N ALA A 76 -2.46 -24.30 -1.06
CA ALA A 76 -3.17 -25.54 -0.70
C ALA A 76 -4.35 -25.86 -1.63
N PHE A 77 -4.98 -24.84 -2.23
CA PHE A 77 -6.06 -25.03 -3.21
C PHE A 77 -5.56 -25.74 -4.47
N TYR A 78 -4.39 -25.34 -4.99
CA TYR A 78 -3.76 -25.98 -6.14
C TYR A 78 -3.34 -27.42 -5.83
N ASP A 79 -2.77 -27.64 -4.65
CA ASP A 79 -2.27 -28.96 -4.23
C ASP A 79 -3.42 -29.97 -4.09
N PHE A 80 -4.55 -29.58 -3.48
CA PHE A 80 -5.70 -30.48 -3.31
C PHE A 80 -6.47 -30.75 -4.60
N TRP A 81 -6.72 -29.72 -5.40
CA TRP A 81 -7.58 -29.84 -6.57
C TRP A 81 -6.82 -30.20 -7.86
N GLN A 82 -5.48 -30.31 -7.79
CA GLN A 82 -4.61 -30.64 -8.93
C GLN A 82 -4.83 -29.69 -10.13
N ILE A 83 -5.20 -28.44 -9.84
CA ILE A 83 -5.45 -27.40 -10.85
C ILE A 83 -4.11 -26.77 -11.22
N ASP A 84 -3.83 -26.67 -12.52
CA ASP A 84 -2.63 -25.99 -13.02
C ASP A 84 -2.65 -24.50 -12.60
N LEU A 85 -1.57 -24.04 -11.96
CA LEU A 85 -1.33 -22.64 -11.57
C LEU A 85 -1.58 -21.64 -12.71
N ARG A 86 -1.44 -22.08 -13.96
CA ARG A 86 -1.67 -21.24 -15.17
C ARG A 86 -3.15 -21.11 -15.53
N ARG A 87 -4.02 -22.01 -15.07
CA ARG A 87 -5.47 -21.96 -15.30
C ARG A 87 -6.20 -21.18 -14.21
N ALA A 88 -5.69 -21.19 -12.98
CA ALA A 88 -6.28 -20.49 -11.84
C ALA A 88 -5.39 -19.37 -11.30
N ALA A 89 -5.10 -18.36 -12.12
CA ALA A 89 -4.38 -17.17 -11.67
C ALA A 89 -5.34 -16.14 -11.03
N VAL A 90 -4.78 -15.26 -10.20
CA VAL A 90 -5.51 -14.06 -9.72
C VAL A 90 -6.05 -13.28 -10.93
N GLY A 91 -7.34 -12.97 -10.91
CA GLY A 91 -8.08 -12.30 -11.98
C GLY A 91 -8.82 -13.24 -12.96
N CYS A 92 -8.58 -14.55 -12.94
CA CYS A 92 -9.35 -15.51 -13.73
C CYS A 92 -10.77 -15.70 -13.17
N GLY A 93 -11.75 -15.87 -14.05
CA GLY A 93 -13.12 -16.18 -13.66
C GLY A 93 -13.20 -17.59 -13.06
N PHE A 94 -13.75 -17.73 -11.86
CA PHE A 94 -13.80 -19.01 -11.15
C PHE A 94 -14.51 -20.13 -11.93
N ARG A 95 -15.45 -19.76 -12.79
CA ARG A 95 -16.20 -20.70 -13.65
C ARG A 95 -15.38 -21.28 -14.80
N GLU A 96 -14.19 -20.76 -15.05
CA GLU A 96 -13.28 -21.19 -16.11
C GLU A 96 -12.16 -22.11 -15.59
N LEU A 97 -12.14 -22.39 -14.27
CA LEU A 97 -11.23 -23.30 -13.59
C LEU A 97 -11.67 -24.76 -13.75
#